data_AF-A0A7C9DC29-F1
#
_entry.id   AF-A0A7C9DC29-F1
#
_cell.length_a   1.000
_cell.length_b   1.000
_cell.length_c   1.000
_cell.angle_alpha   90.00
_cell.angle_beta   90.00
_cell.angle_gamma   90.00
#
_symmetry.space_group_name_H-M   'P 1'
#
loop_
_entity.id
_entity.type
_entity.pdbx_description
1 polymer ?
#
loop_
_entity_poly.entity_id
_entity_poly.type
_entity_poly.pdbx_seq_one_letter_code
_entity_poly.pdbx_strand_id
1 'polypeptide(L)'
;MQSICLREAGVNVSSPLEEETTLMGLTFGGYLRSKIRCTRCHGKSERQERMMDLTVEIEGDIETLEDALRKFTGTECLDGDNKYYCGRCKSYEKAKKKLSILEAPNVLTIALKRFQSGKFGKLNKSIRFP
;
A
#
# COMPACT_ATOMS: atom_id res chain seq x y z
N MET A 1 1.57 1.68 14.47
CA MET A 1 0.62 2.26 15.45
C MET A 1 0.14 1.18 16.41
N GLN A 2 -0.49 0.12 15.91
CA GLN A 2 -0.97 -1.01 16.73
C GLN A 2 0.12 -1.73 17.55
N SER A 3 1.25 -2.09 16.96
CA SER A 3 2.35 -2.78 17.66
C SER A 3 2.98 -1.96 18.79
N ILE A 4 2.93 -0.63 18.70
CA ILE A 4 3.40 0.27 19.75
C ILE A 4 2.41 0.26 20.91
N CYS A 5 1.11 0.45 20.62
CA CYS A 5 0.06 0.41 21.63
C CYS A 5 -0.01 -0.94 22.37
N LEU A 6 0.19 -2.06 21.67
CA LEU A 6 0.18 -3.39 22.28
C LEU A 6 1.37 -3.59 23.23
N ARG A 7 2.55 -3.09 22.87
CA ARG A 7 3.73 -3.09 23.75
C ARG A 7 3.52 -2.23 25.00
N GLU A 8 2.92 -1.04 24.86
CA GLU A 8 2.60 -0.17 25.99
C GLU A 8 1.56 -0.80 26.95
N ALA A 9 0.63 -1.59 26.43
CA ALA A 9 -0.35 -2.33 27.21
C ALA A 9 0.21 -3.61 27.87
N GLY A 10 1.52 -3.89 27.76
CA GLY A 10 2.15 -5.10 28.30
C GLY A 10 1.82 -6.38 27.55
N VAL A 11 1.21 -6.28 26.36
CA VAL A 11 0.92 -7.43 25.49
C VAL A 11 2.13 -7.68 24.60
N ASN A 12 2.89 -8.74 24.92
CA ASN A 12 4.01 -9.20 24.10
C ASN A 12 3.48 -9.99 22.92
N VAL A 13 3.14 -9.27 21.84
CA VAL A 13 2.74 -9.90 20.58
C VAL A 13 3.97 -10.47 19.89
N SER A 14 4.03 -11.79 19.83
CA SER A 14 5.20 -12.54 19.37
C SER A 14 5.04 -13.00 17.92
N SER A 15 3.80 -13.09 17.43
CA SER A 15 3.50 -13.59 16.09
C SER A 15 2.59 -12.63 15.30
N PRO A 16 2.69 -12.63 13.96
CA PRO A 16 1.81 -11.85 13.11
C PRO A 16 0.32 -12.15 13.35
N LEU A 17 -0.03 -13.39 13.69
CA LEU A 17 -1.40 -13.86 13.93
C LEU A 17 -2.03 -13.24 15.19
N GLU A 18 -1.23 -12.99 16.22
CA GLU A 18 -1.71 -12.39 17.46
C GLU A 18 -2.04 -10.90 17.30
N GLU A 19 -1.43 -10.19 16.33
CA GLU A 19 -1.82 -8.82 16.00
C GLU A 19 -3.19 -8.79 15.30
N GLU A 20 -3.52 -9.81 14.52
CA GLU A 20 -4.76 -9.87 13.73
C GLU A 20 -6.01 -10.04 14.60
N THR A 21 -5.88 -10.70 15.76
CA THR A 21 -7.01 -11.00 16.65
C THR A 21 -7.36 -9.87 17.62
N THR A 22 -6.57 -8.79 17.64
CA THR A 22 -6.88 -7.62 18.46
C THR A 22 -8.07 -6.85 17.91
N LEU A 23 -8.75 -6.06 18.75
CA LEU A 23 -9.85 -5.20 18.29
C LEU A 23 -9.43 -4.29 17.12
N MET A 24 -8.21 -3.74 17.15
CA MET A 24 -7.68 -2.92 16.05
C MET A 24 -7.54 -3.73 14.77
N GLY A 25 -6.93 -4.91 14.84
CA GLY A 25 -6.75 -5.82 13.71
C GLY A 25 -8.10 -6.26 13.11
N LEU A 26 -9.06 -6.63 13.96
CA LEU A 26 -10.40 -7.05 13.53
C LEU A 26 -11.24 -5.90 12.94
N THR A 27 -10.98 -4.65 13.32
CA THR A 27 -11.76 -3.49 12.87
C THR A 27 -11.18 -2.87 11.60
N PHE A 28 -9.88 -2.60 11.59
CA PHE A 28 -9.20 -1.83 10.55
C PHE A 28 -8.25 -2.66 9.70
N GLY A 29 -7.92 -3.88 10.13
CA GLY A 29 -6.98 -4.75 9.45
C GLY A 29 -7.56 -5.36 8.18
N GLY A 30 -6.74 -5.42 7.15
CA GLY A 30 -7.01 -6.18 5.94
C GLY A 30 -5.71 -6.54 5.21
N TYR A 31 -5.85 -7.07 4.01
CA TYR A 31 -4.72 -7.56 3.23
C TYR A 31 -4.66 -6.94 1.84
N LEU A 32 -3.49 -6.43 1.49
CA LEU A 32 -3.10 -6.12 0.14
C LEU A 32 -2.34 -7.29 -0.47
N ARG A 33 -2.44 -7.41 -1.79
CA ARG A 33 -1.67 -8.36 -2.59
C ARG A 33 -0.85 -7.61 -3.61
N SER A 34 0.46 -7.72 -3.48
CA SER A 34 1.48 -7.09 -4.31
C SER A 34 2.00 -8.09 -5.33
N LYS A 35 1.75 -7.83 -6.61
CA LYS A 35 2.22 -8.66 -7.73
C LYS A 35 3.27 -7.90 -8.52
N ILE A 36 4.44 -8.49 -8.68
CA ILE A 36 5.54 -7.95 -9.47
C ILE A 36 5.88 -8.93 -10.60
N ARG A 37 6.01 -8.41 -11.83
CA ARG A 37 6.49 -9.15 -13.00
C ARG A 37 7.72 -8.47 -13.56
N CYS A 38 8.87 -9.14 -13.50
CA CYS A 38 10.10 -8.67 -14.13
C CYS A 38 9.90 -8.57 -15.64
N THR A 39 10.33 -7.49 -16.29
CA THR A 39 10.19 -7.35 -17.75
C THR A 39 11.27 -8.10 -18.52
N ARG A 40 12.41 -8.40 -17.89
CA ARG A 40 13.53 -9.13 -18.51
C ARG A 40 13.30 -10.64 -18.56
N CYS A 41 13.09 -11.30 -17.42
CA CYS A 41 12.93 -12.76 -17.34
C CYS A 41 11.47 -13.23 -17.22
N HIS A 42 10.51 -12.30 -17.14
CA HIS A 42 9.08 -12.58 -16.93
C HIS A 42 8.75 -13.34 -15.64
N GLY A 43 9.72 -13.50 -14.73
CA GLY A 43 9.50 -14.04 -13.40
C GLY A 43 8.45 -13.23 -12.64
N LYS A 44 7.52 -13.94 -12.00
CA LYS A 44 6.46 -13.36 -11.17
C LYS A 44 6.84 -13.53 -9.71
N SER A 45 6.60 -12.49 -8.93
CA SER A 45 6.68 -12.49 -7.47
C SER A 45 5.37 -11.97 -6.92
N GLU A 46 4.89 -12.59 -5.86
CA GLU A 46 3.65 -12.22 -5.20
C GLU A 46 3.88 -12.20 -3.69
N ARG A 47 3.36 -11.16 -3.03
CA ARG A 47 3.42 -11.00 -1.59
C ARG A 47 2.06 -10.53 -1.08
N GLN A 48 1.71 -11.00 0.11
CA GLN A 48 0.59 -10.48 0.87
C GLN A 48 1.14 -9.53 1.93
N GLU A 49 0.54 -8.34 2.02
CA GLU A 49 0.98 -7.27 2.90
C GLU A 49 -0.22 -6.83 3.73
N ARG A 50 -0.07 -6.80 5.06
CA ARG A 50 -1.13 -6.28 5.92
C ARG A 50 -1.29 -4.77 5.73
N MET A 51 -2.53 -4.32 5.81
CA MET A 51 -2.87 -2.90 5.82
C MET A 51 -3.79 -2.57 7.01
N MET A 52 -3.69 -1.33 7.47
CA MET A 52 -4.62 -0.71 8.45
C MET A 52 -5.32 0.52 7.84
N ASP A 53 -4.71 1.09 6.80
CA ASP A 53 -5.16 2.25 6.07
C ASP A 53 -4.67 2.15 4.62
N LEU A 54 -5.30 2.93 3.73
CA LEU A 54 -4.79 3.18 2.38
C LEU A 54 -4.38 4.65 2.28
N THR A 55 -3.11 4.90 1.97
CA THR A 55 -2.67 6.24 1.58
C THR A 55 -2.67 6.36 0.07
N VAL A 56 -3.56 7.20 -0.47
CA VAL A 56 -3.75 7.36 -1.93
C VAL A 56 -3.19 8.69 -2.43
N GLU A 57 -2.55 8.63 -3.60
CA GLU A 57 -2.10 9.83 -4.30
C GLU A 57 -3.28 10.56 -4.95
N ILE A 58 -3.25 11.89 -4.88
CA ILE A 58 -4.29 12.75 -5.45
C ILE A 58 -3.71 13.78 -6.43
N GLU A 59 -2.53 13.51 -6.99
CA GLU A 59 -1.85 14.41 -7.93
C GLU A 59 -2.46 14.35 -9.34
N GLY A 60 -2.14 15.35 -10.16
CA GLY A 60 -2.61 15.42 -11.55
C GLY A 60 -4.14 15.49 -11.65
N ASP A 61 -4.69 14.69 -12.54
CA ASP A 61 -6.09 14.75 -12.98
C ASP A 61 -7.07 13.95 -12.09
N ILE A 62 -6.65 13.57 -10.88
CA ILE A 62 -7.50 12.82 -9.93
C ILE A 62 -8.55 13.75 -9.32
N GLU A 63 -9.83 13.56 -9.61
CA GLU A 63 -10.90 14.42 -9.07
C GLU A 63 -11.80 13.70 -8.05
N THR A 64 -11.79 12.37 -8.05
CA THR A 64 -12.63 11.54 -7.20
C THR A 64 -11.81 10.55 -6.38
N LEU A 65 -12.39 10.03 -5.29
CA LEU A 65 -11.80 8.97 -4.50
C LEU A 65 -11.64 7.68 -5.34
N GLU A 66 -12.58 7.40 -6.22
CA GLU A 66 -12.56 6.28 -7.14
C GLU A 66 -11.36 6.37 -8.10
N ASP A 67 -11.04 7.55 -8.61
CA ASP A 67 -9.85 7.78 -9.43
C ASP A 67 -8.57 7.51 -8.65
N ALA A 68 -8.51 7.96 -7.40
CA ALA A 68 -7.37 7.74 -6.52
C ALA A 68 -7.15 6.24 -6.23
N LEU A 69 -8.23 5.51 -5.95
CA LEU A 69 -8.21 4.05 -5.73
C LEU A 69 -7.87 3.27 -7.00
N ARG A 70 -8.36 3.74 -8.16
CA ARG A 70 -8.01 3.16 -9.47
C ARG A 70 -6.53 3.35 -9.78
N LYS A 71 -5.95 4.52 -9.48
CA LYS A 71 -4.51 4.75 -9.59
C LYS A 71 -3.74 3.87 -8.61
N PHE A 72 -4.17 3.81 -7.34
CA PHE A 72 -3.53 3.00 -6.29
C PHE A 72 -3.44 1.51 -6.65
N THR A 73 -4.51 0.96 -7.24
CA THR A 73 -4.57 -0.44 -7.70
C THR A 73 -4.14 -0.63 -9.17
N GLY A 74 -3.68 0.45 -9.80
CA GLY A 74 -3.17 0.47 -11.16
C GLY A 74 -1.88 -0.34 -11.30
N THR A 75 -1.52 -0.67 -12.54
CA THR A 75 -0.20 -1.25 -12.80
C THR A 75 0.81 -0.13 -12.96
N GLU A 76 1.79 -0.08 -12.07
CA GLU A 76 2.92 0.85 -12.13
C GLU A 76 4.15 0.17 -12.75
N CYS A 77 5.02 0.97 -13.38
CA CYS A 77 6.33 0.51 -13.84
C CYS A 77 7.40 0.89 -12.82
N LEU A 78 8.15 -0.11 -12.37
CA LEU A 78 9.34 0.05 -11.54
C LEU A 78 10.54 0.20 -12.49
N ASP A 79 11.05 1.42 -12.68
CA ASP A 79 12.18 1.74 -13.56
C ASP A 79 13.03 2.90 -13.02
N GLY A 80 14.04 3.33 -13.80
CA GLY A 80 15.01 4.35 -13.38
C GLY A 80 15.71 3.95 -12.08
N ASP A 81 15.61 4.81 -11.08
CA ASP A 81 16.15 4.59 -9.72
C ASP A 81 15.27 3.67 -8.87
N ASN A 82 14.03 3.42 -9.27
CA ASN A 82 13.05 2.58 -8.57
C ASN A 82 12.96 1.17 -9.18
N LYS A 83 14.06 0.63 -9.72
CA LYS A 83 14.09 -0.71 -10.30
C LYS A 83 13.89 -1.80 -9.24
N TYR A 84 13.29 -2.91 -9.64
CA TYR A 84 13.06 -4.07 -8.79
C TYR A 84 14.25 -5.03 -8.82
N TYR A 85 14.73 -5.47 -7.66
CA TYR A 85 15.74 -6.54 -7.61
C TYR A 85 15.10 -7.90 -7.92
N CYS A 86 15.42 -8.46 -9.08
CA CYS A 86 14.88 -9.75 -9.51
C CYS A 86 15.77 -10.89 -9.04
N GLY A 87 15.27 -11.73 -8.12
CA GLY A 87 16.03 -12.89 -7.60
C GLY A 87 16.45 -13.92 -8.66
N ARG A 88 15.73 -14.02 -9.78
CA ARG A 88 16.10 -14.89 -10.92
C ARG A 88 17.21 -14.29 -11.78
N CYS A 89 17.15 -12.99 -12.06
CA CYS A 89 18.19 -12.29 -12.84
C CYS A 89 19.43 -11.97 -11.99
N LYS A 90 19.27 -11.94 -10.65
CA LYS A 90 20.28 -11.49 -9.69
C LYS A 90 20.77 -10.06 -9.98
N SER A 91 19.86 -9.19 -10.42
CA SER A 91 20.11 -7.80 -10.82
C SER A 91 18.86 -6.93 -10.64
N TYR A 92 19.06 -5.61 -10.62
CA TYR A 92 17.97 -4.62 -10.66
C TYR A 92 17.42 -4.47 -12.07
N GLU A 93 16.14 -4.80 -12.23
CA GLU A 93 15.46 -4.87 -13.51
C GLU A 93 14.21 -4.00 -13.52
N LYS A 94 13.82 -3.57 -14.72
CA LYS A 94 12.49 -2.98 -14.90
C LYS A 94 11.42 -4.04 -14.60
N ALA A 95 10.35 -3.64 -13.94
CA ALA A 95 9.25 -4.53 -13.59
C ALA A 95 7.90 -3.82 -13.68
N LYS A 96 6.83 -4.61 -13.82
CA LYS A 96 5.46 -4.13 -13.64
C LYS A 96 4.99 -4.57 -12.26
N LYS A 97 4.53 -3.63 -11.44
CA LYS A 97 3.96 -3.88 -10.12
C LYS A 97 2.48 -3.52 -10.12
N LYS A 98 1.67 -4.30 -9.43
CA LYS A 98 0.24 -4.04 -9.22
C LYS A 98 -0.13 -4.40 -7.80
N LEU A 99 -0.84 -3.50 -7.13
CA LEU A 99 -1.49 -3.75 -5.85
C LEU A 99 -2.97 -4.10 -6.09
N SER A 100 -3.51 -4.98 -5.25
CA SER A 100 -4.94 -5.26 -5.18
C SER A 100 -5.34 -5.50 -3.74
N ILE A 101 -6.55 -5.09 -3.36
CA ILE A 101 -7.14 -5.48 -2.08
C ILE A 101 -7.47 -6.97 -2.18
N LEU A 102 -6.86 -7.78 -1.30
CA LEU A 102 -7.13 -9.20 -1.15
C LEU A 102 -8.26 -9.41 -0.14
N GLU A 103 -8.20 -8.70 0.97
CA GLU A 103 -9.21 -8.70 2.03
C GLU A 103 -9.42 -7.26 2.50
N ALA A 104 -10.68 -6.82 2.49
CA ALA A 104 -11.06 -5.49 2.94
C ALA A 104 -11.35 -5.52 4.45
N PRO A 105 -11.04 -4.43 5.19
CA PRO A 105 -11.35 -4.34 6.60
C PRO A 105 -12.83 -4.05 6.82
N ASN A 106 -13.31 -4.25 8.04
CA ASN A 106 -14.66 -3.85 8.44
C ASN A 106 -14.83 -2.32 8.37
N VAL A 107 -13.79 -1.58 8.76
CA VAL A 107 -13.73 -0.11 8.66
C VAL A 107 -12.49 0.28 7.88
N LEU A 108 -12.68 0.78 6.66
CA LEU A 108 -11.59 1.23 5.81
C LEU A 108 -11.25 2.70 6.09
N THR A 109 -10.00 2.96 6.44
CA THR A 109 -9.47 4.33 6.54
C THR A 109 -8.67 4.68 5.28
N ILE A 110 -8.91 5.85 4.72
CA ILE A 110 -8.20 6.32 3.52
C ILE A 110 -7.61 7.70 3.77
N ALA A 111 -6.28 7.78 3.70
CA ALA A 111 -5.55 9.03 3.80
C ALA A 111 -5.27 9.60 2.40
N LEU A 112 -5.77 10.80 2.12
CA LEU A 112 -5.43 11.53 0.89
C LEU A 112 -4.04 12.16 1.05
N LYS A 113 -3.08 11.77 0.21
CA LYS A 113 -1.69 12.26 0.27
C LYS A 113 -1.59 13.71 -0.26
N ARG A 114 -1.97 14.66 0.60
CA ARG A 114 -1.99 16.11 0.28
C ARG A 114 -0.64 16.80 0.40
N PHE A 115 0.32 16.18 1.08
CA PHE A 115 1.66 16.73 1.29
C PHE A 115 2.68 15.90 0.51
N GLN A 116 3.61 16.59 -0.16
CA GLN A 116 4.65 15.98 -0.98
C GLN A 116 6.03 16.27 -0.42
N SER A 117 6.94 15.31 -0.48
CA SER A 117 8.36 15.56 -0.21
C SER A 117 8.95 16.47 -1.29
N GLY A 118 9.70 17.49 -0.87
CA GLY A 118 10.44 18.39 -1.76
C GLY A 118 9.65 19.59 -2.30
N LYS A 119 8.32 19.54 -2.32
CA LYS A 119 7.47 20.71 -2.60
C LYS A 119 6.82 21.16 -1.29
N PHE A 120 7.29 22.27 -0.72
CA PHE A 120 6.64 22.88 0.44
C PHE A 120 5.25 23.37 0.04
N GLY A 121 4.21 22.58 0.30
CA GLY A 121 2.84 22.93 -0.05
C GLY A 121 1.82 21.83 0.24
N LYS A 122 0.58 22.26 0.48
CA LYS A 122 -0.60 21.39 0.61
C LYS A 122 -1.38 21.40 -0.69
N LEU A 123 -1.72 20.22 -1.21
CA LEU A 123 -2.68 20.08 -2.30
C LEU A 123 -4.09 20.45 -1.79
N ASN A 124 -4.55 21.65 -2.13
CA ASN A 124 -5.86 22.19 -1.73
C ASN A 124 -6.98 21.88 -2.72
N LYS A 125 -6.72 21.08 -3.76
CA LYS A 125 -7.75 20.67 -4.72
C LYS A 125 -8.85 19.85 -4.03
N SER A 126 -10.08 20.05 -4.52
CA SER A 126 -11.24 19.26 -4.11
C SER A 126 -11.09 17.83 -4.60
N ILE A 127 -11.51 16.87 -3.77
CA ILE A 127 -11.63 15.46 -4.11
C ILE A 127 -13.04 15.06 -3.74
N ARG A 128 -13.81 14.61 -4.72
CA ARG A 128 -15.19 14.14 -4.51
C ARG A 128 -15.16 12.71 -4.00
N PHE A 129 -15.99 12.45 -3.00
CA PHE A 129 -16.26 11.12 -2.46
C PHE A 129 -17.78 11.03 -2.22
N PRO A 130 -18.37 9.82 -2.30
CA PRO A 130 -19.80 9.60 -2.08
C PRO A 130 -20.25 9.92 -0.65
#